data_AF-Q971L7-F1
#
_entry.id   AF-Q971L7-F1
#
_cell.length_a   1.000
_cell.length_b   1.000
_cell.length_c   1.000
_cell.angle_alpha   90.00
_cell.angle_beta   90.00
_cell.angle_gamma   90.00
#
_symmetry.space_group_name_H-M   'P 1'
#
loop_
_entity.id
_entity.type
_entity.pdbx_description
1 polymer ?
#
loop_
_entity_poly.entity_id
_entity_poly.type
_entity_poly.pdbx_seq_one_letter_code
_entity_poly.pdbx_strand_id
1 'polypeptide(L)'
;MTETTSILQQYLEKAYALYGKAVRLVAVDRAARRIMKEVNELISALEEYINYNIEYDAVEVSNKLTYYEKQLKMIEEKKDSMLLRSFREMTRKQNGKLGSLPQED
;
A
#
# COMPACT_ATOMS: atom_id res chain seq x y z
N MET A 1 18.18 -17.50 -21.84
CA MET A 1 16.79 -17.74 -21.37
C MET A 1 16.63 -17.69 -19.85
N THR A 2 17.70 -17.80 -19.06
CA THR A 2 17.64 -17.83 -17.58
C THR A 2 17.49 -16.45 -16.91
N GLU A 3 18.06 -15.39 -17.49
CA GLU A 3 18.04 -14.05 -16.88
C GLU A 3 16.69 -13.34 -17.02
N THR A 4 16.05 -13.42 -18.19
CA THR A 4 14.72 -12.81 -18.43
C THR A 4 13.62 -13.47 -17.59
N THR A 5 13.67 -14.78 -17.41
CA THR A 5 12.74 -15.52 -16.53
C THR A 5 12.92 -15.11 -15.07
N SER A 6 14.17 -14.88 -14.62
CA SER A 6 14.48 -14.41 -13.27
C SER A 6 13.95 -13.00 -13.01
N ILE A 7 14.08 -12.08 -13.98
CA ILE A 7 13.54 -10.72 -13.85
C ILE A 7 12.00 -10.72 -13.79
N LEU A 8 11.34 -11.53 -14.62
CA LEU A 8 9.88 -11.63 -14.64
C LEU A 8 9.32 -12.20 -13.34
N GLN A 9 10.01 -13.19 -12.75
CA GLN A 9 9.70 -13.72 -11.42
C GLN A 9 9.85 -12.65 -10.33
N GLN A 10 10.90 -11.82 -10.37
CA GLN A 10 11.06 -10.70 -9.43
C GLN A 10 9.94 -9.66 -9.56
N TYR A 11 9.49 -9.35 -10.78
CA TYR A 11 8.35 -8.48 -11.00
C TYR A 11 7.06 -9.07 -10.44
N LEU A 12 6.84 -10.36 -10.62
CA LEU A 12 5.68 -11.07 -10.08
C LEU A 12 5.66 -11.06 -8.55
N GLU A 13 6.79 -11.38 -7.91
CA GLU A 13 6.94 -11.31 -6.45
C GLU A 13 6.65 -9.90 -5.91
N LYS A 14 7.19 -8.87 -6.58
CA LYS A 14 6.92 -7.48 -6.23
C LYS A 14 5.44 -7.12 -6.39
N ALA A 15 4.79 -7.57 -7.46
CA ALA A 15 3.36 -7.34 -7.68
C ALA A 15 2.50 -7.98 -6.58
N TYR A 16 2.80 -9.22 -6.18
CA TYR A 16 2.13 -9.90 -5.06
C TYR A 16 2.30 -9.15 -3.73
N ALA A 17 3.51 -8.65 -3.44
CA ALA A 17 3.74 -7.84 -2.25
C ALA A 17 2.92 -6.53 -2.25
N LEU A 18 2.86 -5.86 -3.40
CA LEU A 18 2.05 -4.65 -3.57
C LEU A 18 0.55 -4.94 -3.45
N TYR A 19 0.06 -6.05 -3.97
CA TYR A 19 -1.32 -6.48 -3.80
C TYR A 19 -1.67 -6.67 -2.33
N GLY A 20 -0.85 -7.42 -1.58
CA GLY A 20 -1.04 -7.61 -0.14
C GLY A 20 -1.00 -6.31 0.67
N LYS A 21 -0.19 -5.33 0.25
CA LYS A 21 -0.21 -3.98 0.82
C LYS A 21 -1.49 -3.23 0.49
N ALA A 22 -1.94 -3.27 -0.77
CA ALA A 22 -3.16 -2.61 -1.21
C ALA A 22 -4.40 -3.14 -0.47
N VAL A 23 -4.54 -4.47 -0.33
CA VAL A 23 -5.64 -5.12 0.42
C VAL A 23 -5.78 -4.54 1.83
N ARG A 24 -4.67 -4.39 2.55
CA ARG A 24 -4.66 -3.82 3.92
C ARG A 24 -5.07 -2.35 3.97
N LEU A 25 -4.88 -1.62 2.88
CA LEU A 25 -5.18 -0.19 2.79
C LEU A 25 -6.57 0.10 2.18
N VAL A 26 -7.26 -0.89 1.58
CA VAL A 26 -8.60 -0.72 0.99
C VAL A 26 -9.63 -0.19 1.98
N ALA A 27 -9.51 -0.57 3.25
CA ALA A 27 -10.42 -0.10 4.30
C ALA A 27 -10.23 1.39 4.63
N VAL A 28 -9.08 1.96 4.27
CA VAL A 28 -8.67 3.32 4.65
C VAL A 28 -8.74 4.28 3.48
N ASP A 29 -8.48 3.81 2.25
CA ASP A 29 -8.43 4.68 1.07
C ASP A 29 -9.04 4.00 -0.17
N ARG A 30 -9.95 4.72 -0.85
CA ARG A 30 -10.60 4.25 -2.10
C ARG A 30 -9.58 4.06 -3.23
N ALA A 31 -8.51 4.85 -3.28
CA ALA A 31 -7.44 4.70 -4.25
C ALA A 31 -6.71 3.37 -4.06
N ALA A 32 -6.55 2.87 -2.82
CA ALA A 32 -5.98 1.55 -2.57
C ALA A 32 -6.84 0.43 -3.19
N ARG A 33 -8.17 0.57 -3.22
CA ARG A 33 -9.05 -0.39 -3.91
C ARG A 33 -8.82 -0.42 -5.42
N ARG A 34 -8.60 0.75 -6.02
CA ARG A 34 -8.29 0.84 -7.46
C ARG A 34 -6.94 0.20 -7.75
N ILE A 35 -5.90 0.57 -6.99
CA ILE A 35 -4.56 0.00 -7.12
C ILE A 35 -4.59 -1.53 -6.93
N MET A 36 -5.34 -2.03 -5.95
CA MET A 36 -5.49 -3.47 -5.73
C MET A 36 -6.00 -4.20 -6.99
N LYS A 37 -6.99 -3.65 -7.69
CA LYS A 37 -7.51 -4.23 -8.94
C LYS A 37 -6.48 -4.20 -10.06
N GLU A 38 -5.86 -3.04 -10.27
CA GLU A 38 -4.87 -2.88 -11.34
C GLU A 38 -3.62 -3.75 -11.11
N VAL A 39 -3.17 -3.90 -9.85
CA VAL A 39 -2.07 -4.81 -9.50
C VAL A 39 -2.48 -6.28 -9.71
N ASN A 40 -3.73 -6.65 -9.42
CA ASN A 40 -4.21 -8.01 -9.69
C ASN A 40 -4.23 -8.32 -11.19
N GLU A 41 -4.65 -7.38 -12.02
CA GLU A 41 -4.59 -7.50 -13.49
C GLU A 41 -3.13 -7.62 -13.97
N LEU A 42 -2.21 -6.85 -13.38
CA LEU A 42 -0.78 -6.95 -13.68
C LEU A 42 -0.19 -8.32 -13.28
N ILE A 43 -0.61 -8.89 -12.16
CA ILE A 43 -0.22 -10.25 -11.74
C ILE A 43 -0.65 -11.27 -12.80
N SER A 44 -1.91 -11.24 -13.24
CA SER A 44 -2.39 -12.15 -14.28
C SER A 44 -1.62 -12.01 -15.59
N ALA A 45 -1.32 -10.78 -16.01
CA ALA A 45 -0.50 -10.54 -17.21
C ALA A 45 0.93 -11.08 -17.07
N LEU A 46 1.56 -10.88 -15.90
CA LEU A 46 2.90 -11.41 -15.63
C LEU A 46 2.91 -12.94 -15.65
N GLU A 47 1.90 -13.59 -15.07
CA GLU A 47 1.77 -15.05 -15.11
C GLU A 47 1.60 -15.57 -16.55
N GLU A 48 0.83 -14.87 -17.39
CA GLU A 48 0.72 -15.20 -18.81
C GLU A 48 2.06 -15.06 -19.54
N TYR A 49 2.84 -14.01 -19.26
CA TYR A 49 4.17 -13.84 -19.85
C TYR A 49 5.13 -14.98 -19.46
N ILE A 50 5.09 -15.46 -18.21
CA ILE A 50 5.87 -16.62 -17.77
C ILE A 50 5.40 -17.90 -18.45
N ASN A 51 4.10 -18.19 -18.39
CA ASN A 51 3.54 -19.48 -18.79
C ASN A 51 3.57 -19.72 -20.30
N TYR A 52 3.41 -18.65 -21.07
CA TYR A 52 3.34 -18.71 -22.53
C TYR A 52 4.58 -18.15 -23.23
N ASN A 53 5.59 -17.71 -22.47
CA ASN A 53 6.82 -17.10 -22.98
C ASN A 53 6.53 -15.95 -23.97
N ILE A 54 5.55 -15.12 -23.61
CA ILE A 54 5.09 -13.96 -24.39
C ILE A 54 6.06 -12.78 -24.16
N GLU A 55 6.31 -11.99 -25.21
CA GLU A 55 7.11 -10.77 -25.11
C GLU A 55 6.40 -9.71 -24.27
N TYR A 56 7.17 -8.98 -23.46
CA TYR A 56 6.66 -7.96 -22.57
C TYR A 56 7.63 -6.78 -22.50
N ASP A 57 7.09 -5.59 -22.26
CA ASP A 57 7.91 -4.40 -22.02
C ASP A 57 8.31 -4.34 -20.53
N ALA A 58 9.56 -4.71 -20.25
CA ALA A 58 10.12 -4.66 -18.90
C ALA A 58 10.14 -3.23 -18.31
N VAL A 59 10.31 -2.19 -19.13
CA VAL A 59 10.32 -0.80 -18.68
C VAL A 59 8.91 -0.37 -18.27
N GLU A 60 7.90 -0.74 -19.06
CA GLU A 60 6.50 -0.46 -18.73
C GLU A 60 6.09 -1.16 -17.42
N VAL A 61 6.39 -2.45 -17.28
CA VAL A 61 6.11 -3.23 -16.07
C VAL A 61 6.80 -2.60 -14.85
N SER A 62 8.09 -2.29 -14.97
CA SER A 62 8.86 -1.66 -13.88
C SER A 62 8.28 -0.30 -13.46
N ASN A 63 7.87 0.52 -14.44
CA ASN A 63 7.24 1.82 -14.19
C ASN A 63 5.91 1.68 -13.46
N LYS A 64 5.05 0.72 -13.87
CA LYS A 64 3.78 0.43 -13.17
C LYS A 64 4.02 0.01 -11.72
N LEU A 65 4.92 -0.94 -11.49
CA LEU A 65 5.25 -1.41 -10.14
C LEU A 65 5.77 -0.26 -9.25
N THR A 66 6.66 0.56 -9.78
CA THR A 66 7.22 1.73 -9.06
C THR A 66 6.15 2.78 -8.76
N TYR A 67 5.22 3.00 -9.69
CA TYR A 67 4.10 3.90 -9.48
C TYR A 67 3.19 3.41 -8.35
N TYR A 68 2.78 2.13 -8.38
CA TYR A 68 1.92 1.56 -7.33
C TYR A 68 2.59 1.56 -5.96
N GLU A 69 3.88 1.25 -5.90
CA GLU A 69 4.68 1.32 -4.68
C GLU A 69 4.64 2.71 -4.05
N LYS A 70 4.88 3.76 -4.84
CA LYS A 70 4.82 5.15 -4.38
C LYS A 70 3.42 5.52 -3.89
N GLN A 71 2.37 5.18 -4.64
CA GLN A 71 1.00 5.51 -4.26
C GLN A 71 0.59 4.82 -2.96
N LEU A 72 0.89 3.53 -2.81
CA LEU A 72 0.58 2.79 -1.58
C LEU A 72 1.38 3.31 -0.38
N LYS A 73 2.63 3.74 -0.58
CA LYS A 73 3.42 4.39 0.48
C LYS A 73 2.79 5.71 0.93
N MET A 74 2.37 6.56 -0.01
CA MET A 74 1.70 7.83 0.34
C MET A 74 0.38 7.62 1.10
N ILE A 75 -0.37 6.57 0.75
CA ILE A 75 -1.61 6.21 1.46
C ILE A 75 -1.30 5.74 2.89
N GLU A 76 -0.27 4.91 3.06
CA GLU A 76 0.18 4.44 4.37
C GLU A 76 0.64 5.59 5.28
N GLU A 77 1.47 6.50 4.77
CA GLU A 77 1.94 7.68 5.52
C GLU A 77 0.79 8.62 5.94
N LYS A 78 -0.23 8.78 5.08
CA LYS A 78 -1.45 9.54 5.42
C LYS A 78 -2.24 8.87 6.54
N LYS A 79 -2.42 7.54 6.47
CA LYS A 79 -3.08 6.75 7.51
C LYS A 79 -2.37 6.93 8.85
N ASP A 80 -1.05 6.77 8.88
CA ASP A 80 -0.27 6.84 10.11
C ASP A 80 -0.31 8.26 10.71
N SER A 81 -0.23 9.29 9.87
CA SER A 81 -0.38 10.68 10.29
C SER A 81 -1.75 10.97 10.92
N MET A 82 -2.83 10.42 10.36
CA MET A 82 -4.18 10.53 10.92
C MET A 82 -4.28 9.84 12.28
N LEU A 83 -3.75 8.61 12.41
CA LEU A 83 -3.73 7.87 13.68
C LEU A 83 -2.97 8.64 14.77
N LEU A 84 -1.80 9.19 14.44
CA LEU A 84 -1.01 10.00 15.36
C LEU A 84 -1.75 11.26 15.80
N ARG A 85 -2.46 11.92 14.88
CA ARG A 85 -3.29 13.08 15.20
C ARG A 85 -4.42 12.71 16.16
N SER A 86 -5.16 11.63 15.89
CA SER A 86 -6.23 11.14 16.75
C SER A 86 -5.73 10.79 18.15
N PHE A 87 -4.55 10.17 18.26
CA PHE A 87 -3.94 9.84 19.55
C PHE A 87 -3.59 11.10 20.36
N ARG A 88 -2.98 12.12 19.73
CA ARG A 88 -2.68 13.40 20.37
C ARG A 88 -3.93 14.16 20.84
N GLU A 89 -5.02 14.09 20.09
CA GLU A 89 -6.29 14.72 20.49
C GLU A 89 -6.92 14.00 21.69
N MET A 90 -6.80 12.67 21.78
CA MET A 90 -7.28 11.90 22.94
C MET A 90 -6.51 12.24 24.22
N THR A 91 -5.17 12.28 24.18
CA THR A 91 -4.36 12.59 25.38
C THR A 91 -4.56 14.03 25.87
N ARG A 92 -4.77 14.99 24.97
CA ARG A 92 -5.12 16.38 25.34
C ARG A 92 -6.47 16.47 26.06
N LYS A 93 -7.49 15.72 25.63
CA LYS A 93 -8.81 15.69 26.29
C LYS A 93 -8.76 15.02 27.66
N GLN A 94 -7.87 14.06 27.89
CA GLN A 94 -7.67 13.43 29.20
C GLN A 94 -7.01 14.37 30.21
N ASN A 95 -6.02 15.16 29.81
CA ASN A 95 -5.38 16.16 30.69
C ASN A 95 -6.33 17.28 31.14
N GLY A 96 -7.37 17.59 30.35
CA GLY A 96 -8.40 18.58 30.73
C GLY A 96 -9.36 18.11 31.83
N LYS A 97 -9.39 16.82 32.18
CA LYS A 97 -10.27 16.29 33.25
C LYS A 97 -9.58 16.09 34.60
N LEU A 98 -8.26 16.29 34.67
CA LEU A 98 -7.49 16.20 35.92
C LEU A 98 -7.34 17.56 36.64
N GLY A 99 -7.84 18.66 36.05
CA GLY A 99 -7.70 20.03 36.58
C GLY A 99 -8.92 20.58 37.34
N SER A 100 -9.90 19.76 37.69
CA SER A 100 -11.13 20.23 38.35
C SER A 100 -11.56 19.28 39.46
N LEU A 101 -10.72 19.15 40.49
CA LEU A 101 -11.21 18.80 41.82
C LEU A 101 -11.81 20.08 42.41
N PRO A 102 -13.10 20.13 42.76
CA PRO A 102 -13.61 21.23 43.55
C PRO A 102 -12.88 21.20 44.89
N GLN A 103 -12.17 22.27 45.23
CA GLN A 103 -11.79 22.51 46.62
C GLN A 103 -13.10 22.83 47.34
N GLU A 104 -13.59 21.87 48.13
CA GLU A 104 -14.67 22.11 49.07
C GLU A 104 -14.10 23.00 50.20
N ASP A 105 -14.74 24.16 50.38
CA ASP A 105 -14.50 25.11 51.48
C ASP A 105 -14.90 24.53 52.84
#